data_AF-A0A7K0QYT9-F1
#
_entry.id   AF-A0A7K0QYT9-F1
#
_cell.length_a   1.000
_cell.length_b   1.000
_cell.length_c   1.000
_cell.angle_alpha   90.00
_cell.angle_beta   90.00
_cell.angle_gamma   90.00
#
_symmetry.space_group_name_H-M   'P 1'
#
loop_
_entity.id
_entity.type
_entity.pdbx_description
1 polymer ?
#
loop_
_entity_poly.entity_id
_entity_poly.type
_entity_poly.pdbx_seq_one_letter_code
_entity_poly.pdbx_strand_id
1 'polypeptide(L)'
;MHLRKPYLLLGSVALWILLGRLLQGKNTLQIATYENTSFTAFVGRKALDLRGNRTESPAFIYIFNPIRSAIDGFVQVIRNLIAVPAPNSVIPIIGWLGVVGLIAFAVFATSQWRTALLSVSLLLACGALGMWQYTMDSIAMTLAAVLLSLAIGIPLGIWAGLSDRTLKILTPLLDLAQILPTLVYMAPIALIFMIGAASATIATMIYSIPICIRITSHAIRTLN
;
A
#
# COMPACT_ATOMS: atom_id res chain seq x y z
N MET A 1 -11.05 41.89 -26.35
CA MET A 1 -9.65 41.51 -26.05
C MET A 1 -9.62 40.09 -25.52
N HIS A 2 -9.20 39.11 -26.32
CA HIS A 2 -9.02 37.73 -25.86
C HIS A 2 -7.72 37.60 -25.06
N LEU A 3 -7.79 37.64 -23.72
CA LEU A 3 -6.65 37.29 -22.88
C LEU A 3 -6.26 35.84 -23.17
N ARG A 4 -5.00 35.62 -23.56
CA ARG A 4 -4.48 34.26 -23.81
C ARG A 4 -4.37 33.52 -22.47
N LYS A 5 -4.96 32.33 -22.40
CA LYS A 5 -4.91 31.39 -21.26
C LYS A 5 -3.56 31.32 -20.49
N PRO A 6 -2.37 31.33 -21.13
CA PRO A 6 -1.09 31.32 -20.41
C PRO A 6 -0.84 32.54 -19.52
N TYR A 7 -1.28 33.74 -19.91
CA TYR A 7 -1.09 34.96 -19.09
C TYR A 7 -2.02 34.99 -17.88
N LEU A 8 -3.21 34.38 -18.00
CA LEU A 8 -4.12 34.20 -16.87
C LEU A 8 -3.55 33.22 -15.84
N LEU A 9 -2.86 32.16 -16.28
CA LEU A 9 -2.19 31.20 -15.40
C LEU A 9 -0.96 31.81 -14.71
N LEU A 10 -0.15 32.57 -15.45
CA LEU A 10 0.99 33.29 -14.85
C LEU A 10 0.52 34.36 -13.86
N GLY A 11 -0.55 35.08 -14.21
CA GLY A 11 -1.17 36.07 -13.33
C GLY A 11 -1.75 35.45 -12.05
N SER A 12 -2.41 34.30 -12.15
CA SER A 12 -2.96 33.62 -10.97
C SER A 12 -1.88 33.05 -10.05
N VAL A 13 -0.79 32.50 -10.60
CA VAL A 13 0.36 32.03 -9.80
C VAL A 13 1.05 33.21 -9.12
N ALA A 14 1.28 34.31 -9.85
CA ALA A 14 1.88 35.53 -9.28
C ALA A 14 0.99 36.12 -8.16
N LEU A 15 -0.31 36.19 -8.38
CA LEU A 15 -1.29 36.63 -7.38
C LEU A 15 -1.28 35.72 -6.15
N TRP A 16 -1.22 34.40 -6.33
CA TRP A 16 -1.17 33.43 -5.24
C TRP A 16 0.11 33.57 -4.41
N ILE A 17 1.28 33.77 -5.04
CA ILE A 17 2.55 34.01 -4.34
C ILE A 17 2.50 35.35 -3.56
N LEU A 18 1.95 36.40 -4.18
CA LEU A 18 1.79 37.71 -3.55
C LEU A 18 0.89 37.64 -2.32
N LEU A 19 -0.29 37.03 -2.48
CA LEU A 19 -1.24 36.79 -1.38
C LEU A 19 -0.62 35.90 -0.30
N GLY A 20 0.09 34.85 -0.68
CA GLY A 20 0.78 33.94 0.23
C GLY A 20 1.81 34.66 1.10
N ARG A 21 2.61 35.57 0.52
CA ARG A 21 3.56 36.39 1.29
C ARG A 21 2.88 37.45 2.16
N LEU A 22 1.82 38.07 1.64
CA LEU A 22 1.12 39.17 2.33
C LEU A 22 0.27 38.65 3.52
N LEU A 23 -0.24 37.42 3.40
CA LEU A 23 -1.06 36.74 4.42
C LEU A 23 -0.23 35.82 5.34
N GLN A 24 1.09 35.69 5.09
CA GLN A 24 1.98 34.85 5.89
C GLN A 24 1.95 35.30 7.36
N GLY A 25 1.34 34.49 8.23
CA GLY A 25 1.24 34.74 9.67
C GLY A 25 0.16 35.73 10.14
N LYS A 26 -0.67 36.31 9.25
CA LYS A 26 -1.69 37.31 9.63
C LYS A 26 -3.15 36.87 9.52
N ASN A 27 -3.43 35.70 8.94
CA ASN A 27 -4.78 35.15 8.83
C ASN A 27 -4.78 33.64 8.53
N THR A 28 -3.76 32.93 9.01
CA THR A 28 -3.85 31.47 9.09
C THR A 28 -4.84 31.17 10.20
N LEU A 29 -6.13 31.02 9.86
CA LEU A 29 -7.11 30.38 10.73
C LEU A 29 -6.48 29.06 11.17
N GLN A 30 -5.88 29.05 12.36
CA GLN A 30 -5.59 27.81 13.05
C GLN A 30 -6.96 27.20 13.25
N ILE A 31 -7.26 26.17 12.48
CA ILE A 31 -8.45 25.35 12.70
C ILE A 31 -8.38 25.00 14.18
N ALA A 32 -9.37 25.43 14.96
CA ALA A 32 -9.40 25.20 16.39
C ALA A 32 -9.06 23.73 16.63
N THR A 33 -7.99 23.47 17.37
CA THR A 33 -7.61 22.12 17.75
C THR A 33 -8.84 21.51 18.41
N TYR A 34 -9.42 20.48 17.78
CA TYR A 34 -10.62 19.85 18.29
C TYR A 34 -10.41 19.49 19.76
N GLU A 35 -11.26 20.02 20.65
CA GLU A 35 -11.28 19.55 22.03
C GLU A 35 -11.62 18.05 22.01
N ASN A 36 -10.78 17.25 22.66
CA ASN A 36 -11.01 15.82 22.77
C ASN A 36 -12.33 15.60 23.49
N THR A 37 -13.34 15.11 22.75
CA THR A 37 -14.58 14.63 23.38
C THR A 37 -14.25 13.47 24.33
N SER A 38 -15.14 13.21 25.29
CA SER A 38 -15.00 12.07 26.23
C SER A 38 -14.78 10.73 25.50
N PHE A 39 -15.44 10.55 24.34
CA PHE A 39 -15.24 9.40 23.47
C PHE A 39 -13.85 9.38 22.82
N THR A 40 -13.40 10.50 22.24
CA THR A 40 -12.05 10.59 21.63
C THR A 40 -10.95 10.29 22.65
N ALA A 41 -11.08 10.79 23.88
CA ALA A 41 -10.14 10.51 24.97
C ALA A 41 -10.20 9.05 25.44
N PHE A 42 -11.38 8.41 25.45
CA PHE A 42 -11.52 6.98 25.73
C PHE A 42 -10.83 6.12 24.66
N VAL A 43 -11.10 6.39 23.38
CA VAL A 43 -10.48 5.67 22.25
C VAL A 43 -8.97 5.88 22.25
N GLY A 44 -8.51 7.12 22.49
CA GLY A 44 -7.10 7.44 22.59
C GLY A 44 -6.38 6.65 23.69
N ARG A 45 -6.96 6.58 24.90
CA ARG A 45 -6.41 5.77 26.01
C ARG A 45 -6.34 4.30 25.66
N LYS A 46 -7.41 3.71 25.11
CA LYS A 46 -7.39 2.31 24.68
C LYS A 46 -6.37 2.02 23.58
N ALA A 47 -6.18 2.95 22.64
CA ALA A 47 -5.14 2.83 21.61
C ALA A 47 -3.73 2.88 22.20
N LEU A 48 -3.50 3.68 23.26
CA LEU A 48 -2.24 3.73 23.99
C LEU A 48 -1.99 2.45 24.79
N ASP A 49 -3.01 1.94 25.50
CA ASP A 49 -2.93 0.67 26.23
C ASP A 49 -2.55 -0.48 25.29
N LEU A 50 -3.20 -0.55 24.11
CA LEU A 50 -2.89 -1.55 23.08
C LEU A 50 -1.46 -1.42 22.55
N ARG A 51 -0.95 -0.19 22.38
CA ARG A 51 0.44 0.06 21.95
C ARG A 51 1.45 -0.38 22.99
N GLY A 52 1.20 -0.12 24.27
CA GLY A 52 2.05 -0.55 25.38
C GLY A 52 2.05 -2.08 25.54
N ASN A 53 0.91 -2.71 25.32
CA ASN A 53 0.75 -4.15 25.54
C ASN A 53 1.23 -5.04 24.36
N ARG A 54 1.80 -4.47 23.28
CA ARG A 54 2.22 -5.25 22.10
C ARG A 54 3.38 -6.22 22.38
N THR A 55 4.15 -5.96 23.43
CA THR A 55 5.30 -6.79 23.82
C THR A 55 5.01 -7.68 25.02
N GLU A 56 3.86 -7.51 25.68
CA GLU A 56 3.51 -8.22 26.90
C GLU A 56 2.27 -9.10 26.73
N SER A 57 1.33 -8.70 25.88
CA SER A 57 0.10 -9.45 25.63
C SER A 57 0.39 -10.79 24.94
N PRO A 58 -0.15 -11.92 25.45
CA PRO A 58 -0.02 -13.21 24.80
C PRO A 58 -0.51 -13.23 23.35
N ALA A 59 -1.60 -12.51 23.03
CA ALA A 59 -2.12 -12.45 21.68
C ALA A 59 -1.13 -11.77 20.71
N PHE A 60 -0.43 -10.72 21.15
CA PHE A 60 0.56 -10.08 20.30
C PHE A 60 1.81 -10.93 20.13
N ILE A 61 2.30 -11.56 21.20
CA ILE A 61 3.51 -12.40 21.15
C ILE A 61 3.29 -13.63 20.26
N TYR A 62 2.14 -14.31 20.40
CA TYR A 62 1.92 -15.60 19.73
C TYR A 62 1.15 -15.52 18.41
N ILE A 63 0.41 -14.44 18.13
CA ILE A 63 -0.41 -14.32 16.92
C ILE A 63 0.07 -13.16 16.05
N PHE A 64 0.00 -11.92 16.55
CA PHE A 64 0.22 -10.76 15.69
C PHE A 64 1.69 -10.54 15.31
N ASN A 65 2.63 -10.66 16.26
CA ASN A 65 4.06 -10.45 16.01
C ASN A 65 4.65 -11.50 15.06
N PRO A 66 4.31 -12.81 15.16
CA PRO A 66 4.76 -13.80 14.19
C PRO A 66 4.21 -13.54 12.78
N ILE A 67 2.92 -13.22 12.64
CA ILE A 67 2.33 -12.86 11.35
C ILE A 67 3.04 -11.65 10.75
N ARG A 68 3.25 -10.61 11.57
CA ARG A 68 3.99 -9.42 11.16
C ARG A 68 5.39 -9.78 10.68
N SER A 69 6.14 -10.54 11.47
CA SER A 69 7.50 -10.94 11.17
C SER A 69 7.59 -11.79 9.91
N ALA A 70 6.60 -12.64 9.65
CA ALA A 70 6.53 -13.43 8.42
C ALA A 70 6.33 -12.52 7.20
N ILE A 71 5.42 -11.55 7.29
CA ILE A 71 5.15 -10.59 6.20
C ILE A 71 6.36 -9.66 5.99
N ASP A 72 6.90 -9.06 7.04
CA ASP A 72 8.09 -8.23 6.97
C ASP A 72 9.25 -9.04 6.39
N GLY A 73 9.47 -10.28 6.86
CA GLY A 73 10.48 -11.18 6.31
C GLY A 73 10.30 -11.44 4.82
N PHE A 74 9.07 -11.71 4.37
CA PHE A 74 8.77 -11.92 2.95
C PHE A 74 9.02 -10.67 2.11
N VAL A 75 8.61 -9.49 2.59
CA VAL A 75 8.92 -8.22 1.93
C VAL A 75 10.44 -8.01 1.87
N GLN A 76 11.17 -8.31 2.94
CA GLN A 76 12.62 -8.16 2.98
C GLN A 76 13.34 -9.10 2.01
N VAL A 77 12.83 -10.32 1.79
CA VAL A 77 13.35 -11.21 0.74
C VAL A 77 13.29 -10.51 -0.62
N ILE A 78 12.15 -9.91 -0.96
CA ILE A 78 11.99 -9.18 -2.22
C ILE A 78 12.89 -7.94 -2.25
N ARG A 79 12.97 -7.18 -1.16
CA ARG A 79 13.84 -5.99 -1.06
C ARG A 79 15.31 -6.35 -1.24
N ASN A 80 15.78 -7.46 -0.69
CA ASN A 80 17.17 -7.91 -0.85
C ASN A 80 17.50 -8.30 -2.31
N LEU A 81 16.49 -8.68 -3.09
CA LEU A 81 16.66 -8.95 -4.52
C LEU A 81 16.81 -7.66 -5.34
N ILE A 82 15.98 -6.64 -5.07
CA ILE A 82 15.83 -5.48 -5.97
C ILE A 82 16.33 -4.13 -5.43
N ALA A 83 16.37 -3.95 -4.11
CA ALA A 83 16.49 -2.64 -3.46
C ALA A 83 17.69 -2.53 -2.50
N VAL A 84 17.89 -3.53 -1.65
CA VAL A 84 18.83 -3.50 -0.53
C VAL A 84 19.96 -4.49 -0.81
N PRO A 85 21.24 -4.08 -0.69
CA PRO A 85 22.35 -5.02 -0.74
C PRO A 85 22.21 -6.08 0.37
N ALA A 86 22.45 -7.35 0.03
CA ALA A 86 22.45 -8.42 1.02
C ALA A 86 23.51 -8.14 2.11
N PRO A 87 23.40 -8.69 3.32
CA PRO A 87 24.30 -8.38 4.45
C PRO A 87 25.81 -8.53 4.18
N ASN A 88 26.20 -9.15 3.06
CA ASN A 88 27.59 -9.37 2.64
C ASN A 88 27.90 -8.82 1.23
N SER A 89 27.06 -7.98 0.65
CA SER A 89 27.27 -7.40 -0.69
C SER A 89 27.11 -5.89 -0.67
N VAL A 90 27.88 -5.18 -1.50
CA VAL A 90 27.75 -3.73 -1.71
C VAL A 90 26.64 -3.41 -2.73
N ILE A 91 26.23 -4.41 -3.51
CA ILE A 91 25.26 -4.30 -4.60
C ILE A 91 24.08 -5.26 -4.31
N PRO A 92 22.82 -4.84 -4.57
CA PRO A 92 21.68 -5.76 -4.60
C PRO A 92 21.89 -6.90 -5.58
N ILE A 93 21.30 -8.08 -5.35
CA ILE A 93 21.56 -9.31 -6.12
C ILE A 93 21.31 -9.11 -7.62
N ILE A 94 20.22 -8.42 -7.97
CA ILE A 94 19.85 -8.17 -9.38
C ILE A 94 20.51 -6.90 -9.92
N GLY A 95 20.86 -5.95 -9.05
CA GLY A 95 21.34 -4.63 -9.43
C GLY A 95 20.29 -3.78 -10.17
N TRP A 96 20.56 -2.47 -10.30
CA TRP A 96 19.58 -1.54 -10.88
C TRP A 96 19.29 -1.83 -12.36
N LEU A 97 20.31 -2.19 -13.14
CA LEU A 97 20.16 -2.59 -14.55
C LEU A 97 19.33 -3.86 -14.71
N GLY A 98 19.53 -4.85 -13.84
CA GLY A 98 18.76 -6.09 -13.87
C GLY A 98 17.29 -5.85 -13.54
N VAL A 99 16.99 -4.95 -12.60
CA VAL A 99 15.61 -4.57 -12.29
C VAL A 99 14.94 -3.87 -13.47
N VAL A 100 15.64 -2.91 -14.10
CA VAL A 100 15.13 -2.24 -15.31
C VAL A 100 14.88 -3.26 -16.41
N GLY A 101 15.81 -4.18 -16.66
CA GLY A 101 15.67 -5.23 -17.67
C GLY A 101 14.53 -6.18 -17.38
N LEU A 102 14.34 -6.60 -16.13
CA LEU A 102 13.26 -7.49 -15.72
C LEU A 102 11.89 -6.84 -15.88
N ILE A 103 11.75 -5.57 -15.48
CA ILE A 103 10.51 -4.81 -15.65
C ILE A 103 10.24 -4.57 -17.15
N ALA A 104 11.27 -4.20 -17.93
CA ALA A 104 11.15 -4.05 -19.37
C ALA A 104 10.64 -5.33 -20.04
N PHE A 105 11.23 -6.47 -19.70
CA PHE A 105 10.85 -7.77 -20.21
C PHE A 105 9.43 -8.16 -19.80
N ALA A 106 9.08 -8.01 -18.52
CA ALA A 106 7.76 -8.35 -18.00
C ALA A 106 6.64 -7.52 -18.66
N VAL A 107 6.86 -6.22 -18.87
CA VAL A 107 5.89 -5.36 -19.55
C VAL A 107 5.83 -5.67 -21.03
N PHE A 108 6.97 -5.96 -21.68
CA PHE A 108 6.99 -6.35 -23.09
C PHE A 108 6.29 -7.70 -23.33
N ALA A 109 6.42 -8.66 -22.42
CA ALA A 109 5.80 -9.97 -22.52
C ALA A 109 4.27 -9.92 -22.34
N THR A 110 3.76 -8.96 -21.56
CA THR A 110 2.32 -8.83 -21.25
C THR A 110 1.63 -7.73 -22.07
N SER A 111 2.39 -6.87 -22.76
CA SER A 111 1.88 -5.67 -23.41
C SER A 111 2.65 -5.33 -24.70
N GLN A 112 2.49 -4.11 -25.23
CA GLN A 112 3.12 -3.67 -26.47
C GLN A 112 4.51 -3.05 -26.21
N TRP A 113 5.38 -3.02 -27.22
CA TRP A 113 6.69 -2.37 -27.12
C TRP A 113 6.64 -0.91 -26.61
N ARG A 114 5.59 -0.17 -26.98
CA ARG A 114 5.39 1.23 -26.55
C ARG A 114 5.19 1.36 -25.04
N THR A 115 4.45 0.44 -24.41
CA THR A 115 4.21 0.47 -22.96
C THR A 115 5.44 0.01 -22.17
N ALA A 116 6.23 -0.92 -22.73
CA ALA A 116 7.52 -1.33 -22.16
C ALA A 116 8.50 -0.14 -22.12
N LEU A 117 8.66 0.58 -23.24
CA LEU A 117 9.49 1.79 -23.30
C LEU A 117 9.01 2.87 -22.33
N LEU A 118 7.70 3.10 -22.24
CA LEU A 118 7.13 4.06 -21.30
C LEU A 118 7.44 3.68 -19.85
N SER A 119 7.25 2.41 -19.49
CA SER A 119 7.49 1.91 -18.13
C SER A 119 8.96 2.04 -17.72
N VAL A 120 9.87 1.68 -18.61
CA VAL A 120 11.32 1.87 -18.40
C VAL A 120 11.67 3.34 -18.27
N SER A 121 11.13 4.20 -19.13
CA SER A 121 11.40 5.64 -19.09
C SER A 121 10.93 6.28 -17.78
N LEU A 122 9.74 5.90 -17.29
CA LEU A 122 9.22 6.36 -16.00
C LEU A 122 10.04 5.83 -14.83
N LEU A 123 10.47 4.57 -14.87
CA LEU A 123 11.31 3.98 -13.84
C LEU A 123 12.68 4.68 -13.76
N LEU A 124 13.30 4.96 -14.91
CA LEU A 124 14.53 5.72 -14.99
C LEU A 124 14.33 7.16 -14.54
N ALA A 125 13.19 7.78 -14.82
CA ALA A 125 12.85 9.11 -14.31
C ALA A 125 12.77 9.13 -12.78
N CYS A 126 12.17 8.11 -12.14
CA CYS A 126 12.22 7.98 -10.68
C CYS A 126 13.65 7.88 -10.15
N GLY A 127 14.53 7.15 -10.85
CA GLY A 127 15.96 7.08 -10.55
C GLY A 127 16.65 8.44 -10.67
N ALA A 128 16.40 9.17 -11.77
CA ALA A 128 16.95 10.49 -12.01
C ALA A 128 16.51 11.54 -10.98
N LEU A 129 15.31 11.38 -10.40
CA LEU A 129 14.80 12.22 -9.31
C LEU A 129 15.37 11.84 -7.93
N GLY A 130 16.27 10.87 -7.84
CA GLY A 130 16.83 10.39 -6.57
C GLY A 130 15.85 9.56 -5.73
N MET A 131 14.73 9.11 -6.31
CA MET A 131 13.67 8.36 -5.63
C MET A 131 13.81 6.84 -5.78
N TRP A 132 14.92 6.36 -6.34
CA TRP A 132 15.12 4.94 -6.66
C TRP A 132 14.76 4.00 -5.50
N GLN A 133 15.30 4.27 -4.30
CA GLN A 133 15.05 3.43 -3.13
C GLN A 133 13.57 3.37 -2.75
N TYR A 134 12.88 4.52 -2.72
CA TYR A 134 11.46 4.60 -2.41
C TYR A 134 10.60 3.89 -3.46
N THR A 135 10.97 4.00 -4.74
CA THR A 135 10.31 3.27 -5.83
C THR A 135 10.49 1.76 -5.66
N MET A 136 11.70 1.29 -5.37
CA MET A 136 11.96 -0.13 -5.15
C MET A 136 11.25 -0.68 -3.92
N ASP A 137 11.20 0.08 -2.82
CA ASP A 137 10.45 -0.28 -1.62
C ASP A 137 8.96 -0.41 -1.91
N SER A 138 8.40 0.51 -2.71
CA SER A 138 6.99 0.46 -3.13
C SER A 138 6.69 -0.76 -4.00
N ILE A 139 7.57 -1.07 -4.97
CA ILE A 139 7.46 -2.28 -5.81
C ILE A 139 7.54 -3.54 -4.95
N ALA A 140 8.49 -3.60 -4.01
CA ALA A 140 8.67 -4.77 -3.13
C ALA A 140 7.43 -5.04 -2.27
N MET A 141 6.88 -4.00 -1.62
CA MET A 141 5.67 -4.13 -0.80
C MET A 141 4.44 -4.51 -1.66
N THR A 142 4.31 -3.93 -2.84
CA THR A 142 3.19 -4.24 -3.75
C THR A 142 3.28 -5.66 -4.27
N LEU A 143 4.46 -6.11 -4.69
CA LEU A 143 4.68 -7.47 -5.15
C LEU A 143 4.44 -8.49 -4.02
N ALA A 144 4.93 -8.19 -2.81
CA ALA A 144 4.67 -9.01 -1.64
C ALA A 144 3.16 -9.14 -1.37
N ALA A 145 2.43 -8.02 -1.37
CA ALA A 145 1.00 -8.00 -1.14
C ALA A 145 0.25 -8.83 -2.18
N VAL A 146 0.60 -8.73 -3.47
CA VAL A 146 -0.02 -9.52 -4.54
C VAL A 146 0.23 -11.01 -4.31
N LEU A 147 1.49 -11.42 -4.12
CA LEU A 147 1.83 -12.83 -3.96
C LEU A 147 1.17 -13.46 -2.72
N LEU A 148 1.19 -12.76 -1.58
CA LEU A 148 0.54 -13.21 -0.36
C LEU A 148 -1.00 -13.22 -0.50
N SER A 149 -1.57 -12.24 -1.19
CA SER A 149 -3.02 -12.21 -1.46
C SER A 149 -3.44 -13.37 -2.35
N LEU A 150 -2.64 -13.74 -3.36
CA LEU A 150 -2.93 -14.90 -4.19
C LEU A 150 -2.77 -16.21 -3.41
N ALA A 151 -1.72 -16.32 -2.58
CA ALA A 151 -1.48 -17.50 -1.75
C ALA A 151 -2.64 -17.79 -0.79
N ILE A 152 -3.33 -16.76 -0.30
CA ILE A 152 -4.50 -16.89 0.59
C ILE A 152 -5.82 -16.94 -0.21
N GLY A 153 -5.96 -16.05 -1.19
CA GLY A 153 -7.19 -15.82 -1.92
C GLY A 153 -7.54 -16.95 -2.89
N ILE A 154 -6.56 -17.61 -3.51
CA ILE A 154 -6.80 -18.74 -4.40
C ILE A 154 -7.37 -19.94 -3.62
N PRO A 155 -6.74 -20.44 -2.53
CA PRO A 155 -7.30 -21.55 -1.76
C PRO A 155 -8.71 -21.26 -1.20
N LEU A 156 -8.92 -20.07 -0.64
CA LEU A 156 -10.24 -19.67 -0.14
C LEU A 156 -11.27 -19.52 -1.26
N GLY A 157 -10.86 -19.02 -2.42
CA GLY A 157 -11.67 -18.91 -3.62
C GLY A 157 -12.09 -20.26 -4.18
N ILE A 158 -11.18 -21.23 -4.22
CA ILE A 158 -11.49 -22.61 -4.60
C ILE A 158 -12.53 -23.19 -3.63
N TRP A 159 -12.32 -23.03 -2.33
CA TRP A 159 -13.27 -23.55 -1.33
C TRP A 159 -14.65 -22.90 -1.39
N ALA A 160 -14.72 -21.59 -1.64
CA ALA A 160 -15.97 -20.86 -1.86
C ALA A 160 -16.66 -21.23 -3.20
N GLY A 161 -15.88 -21.60 -4.21
CA GLY A 161 -16.38 -22.13 -5.48
C GLY A 161 -17.05 -23.49 -5.32
N LEU A 162 -16.50 -24.34 -4.46
CA LEU A 162 -17.02 -25.69 -4.19
C LEU A 162 -18.20 -25.73 -3.19
N SER A 163 -18.41 -24.69 -2.38
CA SER A 163 -19.47 -24.69 -1.35
C SER A 163 -20.21 -23.36 -1.23
N ASP A 164 -21.53 -23.42 -1.40
CA ASP A 164 -22.44 -22.27 -1.16
C ASP A 164 -22.41 -21.78 0.28
N ARG A 165 -22.18 -22.67 1.25
CA ARG A 165 -22.10 -22.30 2.67
C ARG A 165 -20.85 -21.47 2.93
N THR A 166 -19.70 -21.92 2.41
CA THR A 166 -18.43 -21.19 2.53
C THR A 166 -18.52 -19.82 1.88
N LEU A 167 -19.09 -19.73 0.67
CA LEU A 167 -19.30 -18.45 0.01
C LEU A 167 -20.20 -17.52 0.83
N LYS A 168 -21.35 -18.00 1.31
CA LYS A 168 -22.27 -17.21 2.15
C LYS A 168 -21.62 -16.68 3.43
N ILE A 169 -20.73 -17.46 4.07
CA ILE A 169 -20.01 -17.05 5.29
C ILE A 169 -18.93 -16.00 4.96
N LEU A 170 -18.22 -16.16 3.85
CA LEU A 170 -17.15 -15.24 3.46
C LEU A 170 -17.69 -13.90 2.93
N THR A 171 -18.80 -13.91 2.19
CA THR A 171 -19.34 -12.72 1.49
C THR A 171 -19.41 -11.46 2.37
N PRO A 172 -19.94 -11.47 3.61
CA PRO A 172 -19.98 -10.28 4.46
C PRO A 172 -18.60 -9.69 4.77
N LEU A 173 -17.59 -10.54 5.00
CA LEU A 173 -16.23 -10.11 5.26
C LEU A 173 -15.60 -9.49 4.00
N LEU A 174 -15.84 -10.11 2.85
CA LEU A 174 -15.35 -9.62 1.56
C LEU A 174 -16.01 -8.28 1.17
N ASP A 175 -17.31 -8.14 1.42
CA ASP A 175 -18.04 -6.89 1.20
C ASP A 175 -17.52 -5.77 2.11
N LEU A 176 -17.31 -6.05 3.40
CA LEU A 176 -16.77 -5.07 4.34
C LEU A 176 -15.40 -4.53 3.88
N ALA A 177 -14.52 -5.44 3.44
CA ALA A 177 -13.20 -5.07 2.95
C ALA A 177 -13.23 -4.22 1.65
N GLN A 178 -14.29 -4.33 0.84
CA GLN A 178 -14.45 -3.60 -0.41
C GLN A 178 -15.15 -2.25 -0.25
N ILE A 179 -16.00 -2.07 0.77
CA ILE A 179 -16.76 -0.82 0.98
C ILE A 179 -16.02 0.20 1.85
N LEU A 180 -15.13 -0.26 2.75
CA LEU A 180 -14.43 0.65 3.65
C LEU A 180 -13.29 1.37 2.93
N PRO A 181 -13.22 2.72 3.02
CA PRO A 181 -12.07 3.45 2.50
C PRO A 181 -10.77 3.03 3.17
N THR A 182 -9.66 2.98 2.43
CA THR A 182 -8.35 2.54 2.94
C THR A 182 -7.92 3.26 4.21
N LEU A 183 -8.19 4.57 4.30
CA LEU A 183 -7.85 5.37 5.48
C LEU A 183 -8.50 4.85 6.77
N VAL A 184 -9.72 4.30 6.68
CA VAL A 184 -10.49 3.84 7.85
C VAL A 184 -9.85 2.62 8.49
N TYR A 185 -9.44 1.64 7.67
CA TYR A 185 -8.83 0.41 8.21
C TYR A 185 -7.31 0.49 8.36
N MET A 186 -6.63 1.42 7.69
CA MET A 186 -5.18 1.59 7.84
C MET A 186 -4.79 1.95 9.29
N ALA A 187 -5.56 2.82 9.95
CA ALA A 187 -5.31 3.23 11.34
C ALA A 187 -5.33 2.04 12.33
N PRO A 188 -6.39 1.20 12.39
CA PRO A 188 -6.40 0.04 13.28
C PRO A 188 -5.34 -1.01 12.90
N ILE A 189 -5.01 -1.20 11.62
CA ILE A 189 -3.92 -2.12 11.23
C ILE A 189 -2.58 -1.62 11.74
N ALA A 190 -2.27 -0.33 11.59
CA ALA A 190 -1.04 0.26 12.13
C ALA A 190 -1.00 0.20 13.67
N LEU A 191 -2.18 0.21 14.33
CA LEU A 191 -2.29 -0.02 15.77
C LEU A 191 -1.99 -1.45 16.20
N ILE A 192 -2.18 -2.45 15.34
CA ILE A 192 -1.90 -3.85 15.67
C ILE A 192 -0.49 -4.24 15.18
N PHE A 193 -0.19 -3.99 13.90
CA PHE A 193 1.01 -4.48 13.23
C PHE A 193 2.20 -3.50 13.26
N MET A 194 2.08 -2.38 13.98
CA MET A 194 3.01 -1.24 13.94
C MET A 194 3.09 -0.57 12.57
N ILE A 195 3.56 0.68 12.57
CA ILE A 195 3.82 1.41 11.31
C ILE A 195 5.05 0.78 10.65
N GLY A 196 4.93 0.41 9.38
CA GLY A 196 6.01 -0.21 8.61
C GLY A 196 5.52 -0.97 7.38
N ALA A 197 6.43 -1.73 6.78
CA ALA A 197 6.19 -2.46 5.53
C ALA A 197 5.09 -3.53 5.68
N ALA A 198 5.06 -4.29 6.79
CA ALA A 198 4.00 -5.25 7.06
C ALA A 198 2.61 -4.59 7.10
N SER A 199 2.42 -3.48 7.81
CA SER A 199 1.12 -2.81 7.89
C SER A 199 0.67 -2.29 6.53
N ALA A 200 1.58 -1.75 5.71
CA ALA A 200 1.25 -1.31 4.35
C ALA A 200 0.85 -2.50 3.47
N THR A 201 1.61 -3.59 3.55
CA THR A 201 1.36 -4.83 2.80
C THR A 201 -0.01 -5.44 3.18
N ILE A 202 -0.31 -5.54 4.47
CA ILE A 202 -1.60 -6.05 4.98
C ILE A 202 -2.76 -5.16 4.51
N ALA A 203 -2.61 -3.83 4.55
CA ALA A 203 -3.63 -2.91 4.08
C ALA A 203 -3.94 -3.15 2.59
N THR A 204 -2.93 -3.33 1.75
CA THR A 204 -3.11 -3.69 0.34
C THR A 204 -3.76 -5.07 0.18
N MET A 205 -3.34 -6.06 0.98
CA MET A 205 -3.90 -7.42 0.94
C MET A 205 -5.40 -7.44 1.25
N ILE A 206 -5.86 -6.65 2.23
CA ILE A 206 -7.28 -6.57 2.59
C ILE A 206 -8.13 -6.14 1.39
N TYR A 207 -7.62 -5.25 0.54
CA TYR A 207 -8.31 -4.83 -0.67
C TYR A 207 -8.24 -5.89 -1.78
N SER A 208 -7.09 -6.56 -1.94
CA SER A 208 -6.85 -7.51 -3.04
C SER A 208 -7.44 -8.91 -2.82
N ILE A 209 -7.48 -9.41 -1.59
CA ILE A 209 -7.98 -10.75 -1.25
C ILE A 209 -9.45 -10.95 -1.69
N PRO A 210 -10.39 -10.03 -1.43
CA PRO A 210 -11.77 -10.16 -1.87
C PRO A 210 -11.93 -10.33 -3.38
N ILE A 211 -11.14 -9.60 -4.16
CA ILE A 211 -11.16 -9.67 -5.63
C ILE A 211 -10.68 -11.06 -6.07
N CYS A 212 -9.56 -11.53 -5.51
CA CYS A 212 -9.00 -12.85 -5.83
C CYS A 212 -9.97 -14.00 -5.50
N ILE A 213 -10.59 -13.96 -4.31
CA ILE A 213 -11.57 -14.99 -3.89
C ILE A 213 -12.76 -15.03 -4.83
N ARG A 214 -13.33 -13.86 -5.19
CA ARG A 214 -14.49 -13.78 -6.07
C ARG A 214 -14.21 -14.33 -7.46
N ILE A 215 -13.12 -13.89 -8.09
CA ILE A 215 -12.74 -14.34 -9.43
C ILE A 215 -12.50 -15.85 -9.43
N THR A 216 -11.76 -16.36 -8.44
CA THR A 216 -11.47 -17.80 -8.34
C THR A 216 -12.73 -18.62 -8.09
N SER A 217 -13.60 -18.19 -7.17
CA SER A 217 -14.85 -18.90 -6.85
C SER A 217 -15.81 -18.93 -8.05
N HIS A 218 -15.91 -17.84 -8.80
CA HIS A 218 -16.69 -17.77 -10.03
C HIS A 218 -16.13 -18.74 -11.07
N ALA A 219 -14.81 -18.73 -11.32
CA ALA A 219 -14.17 -19.61 -12.28
C ALA A 219 -14.43 -21.09 -11.99
N ILE A 220 -14.31 -21.51 -10.72
CA ILE A 220 -14.60 -22.90 -10.31
C ILE A 220 -16.07 -23.27 -10.52
N ARG A 221 -17.00 -22.36 -10.25
CA ARG A 221 -18.44 -22.60 -10.44
C ARG A 221 -18.85 -22.65 -11.91
N THR A 222 -18.14 -21.96 -12.80
CA THR A 222 -18.43 -22.04 -14.24
C THR A 222 -18.02 -23.40 -14.83
N LEU A 223 -17.15 -24.15 -14.17
CA LEU A 223 -16.69 -25.47 -14.61
C LEU A 223 -17.56 -26.64 -14.13
N ASN A 224 -18.40 -26.42 -13.12
CA ASN A 224 -19.33 -27.41 -12.53
C ASN A 224 -20.76 -27.19 -13.04
#